data_AF-A0A015U9S4-F1
#
_entry.id   AF-A0A015U9S4-F1
#
_cell.length_a   1.000
_cell.length_b   1.000
_cell.length_c   1.000
_cell.angle_alpha   90.00
_cell.angle_beta   90.00
_cell.angle_gamma   90.00
#
_symmetry.space_group_name_H-M   'P 1'
#
loop_
_entity.id
_entity.type
_entity.pdbx_description
1 polymer ?
#
loop_
_entity_poly.entity_id
_entity_poly.type
_entity_poly.pdbx_seq_one_letter_code
_entity_poly.pdbx_strand_id
1 'polypeptide(L)'
;MVREVRKGSLSEIENRELQLKLYSLEAFDNDRLSDADIEEILNNAINRLPERCREIFIMSRLQNLRYKEIAEKLNVSPNTVENQIVIALRKLKEDLKDYFPLFVFII
;
A
#
# COMPACT_ATOMS: atom_id res chain seq x y z
N MET A 1 41.50 23.17 39.91
CA MET A 1 41.24 21.76 39.56
C MET A 1 39.73 21.46 39.53
N VAL A 2 38.90 22.24 38.81
CA VAL A 2 37.42 22.06 38.78
C VAL A 2 36.81 22.24 37.36
N ARG A 3 37.60 22.61 36.35
CA ARG A 3 37.07 22.94 35.01
C ARG A 3 36.97 21.77 34.02
N GLU A 4 37.60 20.63 34.31
CA GLU A 4 37.68 19.48 33.39
C GLU A 4 36.49 18.51 33.54
N VAL A 5 35.89 18.40 34.73
CA VAL A 5 34.81 17.44 35.01
C VAL A 5 33.50 17.76 34.27
N ARG A 6 33.30 19.03 33.86
CA ARG A 6 32.04 19.50 33.26
C ARG A 6 31.93 19.19 31.75
N LYS A 7 33.04 18.92 31.05
CA LYS A 7 33.04 18.65 29.60
C LYS A 7 32.63 17.21 29.25
N GLY A 8 32.93 16.23 30.10
CA GLY A 8 32.55 14.83 29.87
C GLY A 8 31.03 14.61 29.96
N SER A 9 30.41 15.13 31.02
CA SER A 9 28.97 14.95 31.29
C SER A 9 28.06 15.61 30.26
N LEU A 10 28.44 16.75 29.67
CA LEU A 10 27.63 17.40 28.63
C LEU A 10 27.62 16.58 27.34
N SER A 11 28.77 16.05 26.94
CA SER A 11 28.89 15.21 25.73
C SER A 11 28.13 13.88 25.86
N GLU A 12 28.07 13.30 27.05
CA GLU A 12 27.29 12.09 27.32
C GLU A 12 25.79 12.35 27.23
N ILE A 13 25.33 13.49 27.75
CA ILE A 13 23.93 13.91 27.66
C ILE A 13 23.55 14.20 26.20
N GLU A 14 24.39 14.93 25.47
CA GLU A 14 24.20 15.24 24.04
C GLU A 14 24.19 13.96 23.19
N ASN A 15 25.10 13.01 23.45
CA ASN A 15 25.13 11.72 22.76
C ASN A 15 23.87 10.90 23.05
N ARG A 16 23.36 10.94 24.30
CA ARG A 16 22.14 10.24 24.68
C ARG A 16 20.89 10.87 24.03
N GLU A 17 20.84 12.19 23.96
CA GLU A 17 19.78 12.91 23.25
C GLU A 17 19.80 12.58 21.75
N LEU A 18 20.99 12.54 21.14
CA LEU A 18 21.17 12.15 19.75
C LEU A 18 20.72 10.71 19.49
N GLN A 19 21.05 9.77 20.38
CA GLN A 19 20.59 8.38 20.30
C GLN A 19 19.06 8.27 20.38
N LEU A 20 18.41 9.03 21.27
CA LEU A 20 16.95 9.04 21.39
C LEU A 20 16.29 9.62 20.12
N LYS A 21 16.86 10.67 19.54
CA LYS A 21 16.40 11.24 18.27
C LYS A 21 16.54 10.24 17.13
N LEU A 22 17.70 9.57 17.01
CA LEU A 22 17.92 8.52 16.00
C LEU A 22 16.90 7.38 16.12
N TYR A 23 16.68 6.86 17.33
CA TYR A 23 15.67 5.82 17.58
C TYR A 23 14.26 6.26 17.18
N SER A 24 13.86 7.49 17.51
CA SER A 24 12.54 8.02 17.10
C SER A 24 12.41 8.22 15.58
N LEU A 25 13.51 8.56 14.90
CA LEU A 25 13.54 8.71 13.45
C LEU A 25 13.43 7.34 12.74
N GLU A 26 14.20 6.35 13.21
CA GLU A 26 14.16 4.98 12.69
C GLU A 26 12.80 4.32 12.93
N ALA A 27 12.19 4.56 14.09
CA ALA A 27 10.84 4.08 14.38
C ALA A 27 9.79 4.73 13.47
N PHE A 28 9.97 6.00 13.11
CA PHE A 28 9.07 6.71 12.20
C PHE A 28 9.22 6.24 10.74
N ASP A 29 10.45 5.93 10.29
CA ASP A 29 10.68 5.41 8.93
C ASP A 29 10.25 3.94 8.79
N ASN A 30 10.27 3.12 9.85
CA ASN A 30 9.74 1.75 9.79
C ASN A 30 8.22 1.68 9.56
N ASP A 31 7.49 2.76 9.82
CA ASP A 31 6.04 2.85 9.58
C ASP A 31 5.72 3.26 8.13
N ARG A 32 6.75 3.57 7.33
CA ARG A 32 6.61 3.86 5.90
C ARG A 32 6.78 2.59 5.11
N LEU A 33 5.69 2.14 4.49
CA LEU A 33 5.74 1.06 3.50
C LEU A 33 6.72 1.44 2.38
N SER A 34 7.66 0.55 2.07
CA SER A 34 8.49 0.69 0.88
C SER A 34 7.67 0.40 -0.37
N ASP A 35 8.16 0.83 -1.54
CA ASP A 35 7.51 0.52 -2.82
C ASP A 35 7.31 -1.00 -3.03
N ALA A 36 8.27 -1.80 -2.56
CA ALA A 36 8.20 -3.26 -2.62
C ALA A 36 7.08 -3.82 -1.71
N ASP A 37 6.90 -3.26 -0.52
CA ASP A 37 5.83 -3.66 0.40
C ASP A 37 4.45 -3.32 -0.19
N ILE A 38 4.32 -2.14 -0.82
CA ILE A 38 3.10 -1.72 -1.50
C ILE A 38 2.77 -2.67 -2.66
N GLU A 39 3.76 -3.04 -3.46
CA GLU A 39 3.58 -3.99 -4.55
C GLU A 39 3.16 -5.38 -4.04
N GLU A 40 3.76 -5.87 -2.96
CA GLU A 40 3.38 -7.14 -2.34
C GLU A 40 1.94 -7.10 -1.81
N ILE A 41 1.57 -6.04 -1.09
CA ILE A 41 0.21 -5.84 -0.58
C ILE A 41 -0.81 -5.83 -1.74
N LEU A 42 -0.52 -5.11 -2.82
CA LEU A 42 -1.39 -5.03 -3.99
C LEU A 42 -1.54 -6.40 -4.67
N ASN A 43 -0.43 -7.10 -4.89
CA ASN A 43 -0.44 -8.44 -5.49
C ASN A 43 -1.23 -9.43 -4.63
N ASN A 44 -1.07 -9.38 -3.32
CA ASN A 44 -1.84 -10.21 -2.38
C ASN A 44 -3.33 -9.90 -2.45
N ALA A 45 -3.73 -8.62 -2.51
CA ALA A 45 -5.13 -8.23 -2.67
C ALA A 45 -5.71 -8.71 -4.02
N ILE A 46 -4.96 -8.59 -5.12
CA ILE A 46 -5.37 -9.10 -6.45
C ILE A 46 -5.53 -10.63 -6.42
N ASN A 47 -4.63 -11.35 -5.75
CA ASN A 47 -4.70 -12.80 -5.64
C ASN A 47 -5.90 -13.31 -4.84
N ARG A 48 -6.39 -12.51 -3.87
CA ARG A 48 -7.61 -12.79 -3.10
C ARG A 48 -8.91 -12.57 -3.90
N LEU A 49 -8.83 -11.91 -5.05
CA LEU A 49 -9.99 -11.77 -5.92
C LEU A 49 -10.46 -13.13 -6.45
N PRO A 50 -11.79 -13.33 -6.57
CA PRO A 50 -12.32 -14.51 -7.27
C PRO A 50 -11.77 -14.58 -8.69
N GLU A 51 -11.53 -15.80 -9.16
CA GLU A 51 -10.83 -16.07 -10.42
C GLU A 51 -11.38 -15.26 -11.60
N ARG A 52 -12.70 -15.22 -11.79
CA ARG A 52 -13.34 -14.42 -12.85
C ARG A 52 -13.18 -12.91 -12.68
N CYS A 53 -13.28 -12.41 -11.44
CA CYS A 53 -13.04 -10.98 -11.16
C CYS A 53 -11.60 -10.60 -11.49
N ARG A 54 -10.64 -11.45 -11.07
CA ARG A 54 -9.21 -11.27 -11.27
C ARG A 54 -8.86 -11.27 -12.76
N GLU A 55 -9.36 -12.24 -13.50
CA GLU A 55 -9.18 -12.36 -14.95
C GLU A 55 -9.66 -11.10 -15.68
N ILE A 56 -10.89 -10.66 -15.39
CA ILE A 56 -11.49 -9.46 -15.99
C ILE A 56 -10.71 -8.19 -15.60
N PHE A 57 -10.30 -8.07 -14.34
CA PHE A 57 -9.52 -6.93 -13.86
C PHE A 57 -8.15 -6.85 -14.54
N ILE A 58 -7.45 -7.98 -14.67
CA ILE A 58 -6.16 -8.07 -15.38
C ILE A 58 -6.32 -7.69 -16.86
N MET A 59 -7.34 -8.23 -17.54
CA MET A 59 -7.61 -7.87 -18.93
C MET A 59 -7.89 -6.38 -19.10
N SER A 60 -8.64 -5.77 -18.19
CA SER A 60 -8.96 -4.34 -18.27
C SER A 60 -7.77 -3.45 -17.93
N ARG A 61 -6.97 -3.79 -16.92
CA ARG A 61 -5.90 -2.91 -16.38
C ARG A 61 -4.53 -3.18 -16.96
N LEU A 62 -4.12 -4.44 -17.07
CA LEU A 62 -2.80 -4.80 -17.60
C LEU A 62 -2.81 -4.88 -19.13
N GLN A 63 -3.89 -5.40 -19.71
CA GLN A 63 -4.00 -5.54 -21.17
C GLN A 63 -4.71 -4.36 -21.84
N ASN A 64 -5.21 -3.38 -21.07
CA ASN A 64 -5.95 -2.21 -21.54
C ASN A 64 -7.13 -2.55 -22.48
N LEU A 65 -7.73 -3.73 -22.33
CA LEU A 65 -8.87 -4.15 -23.14
C LEU A 65 -10.12 -3.39 -22.71
N ARG A 66 -10.93 -2.98 -23.69
CA ARG A 66 -12.23 -2.37 -23.45
C ARG A 66 -13.21 -3.43 -22.96
N TYR A 67 -14.21 -3.02 -22.18
CA TYR A 67 -15.18 -3.97 -21.60
C TYR A 67 -15.91 -4.80 -22.66
N LYS A 68 -16.15 -4.23 -23.86
CA LYS A 68 -16.74 -4.96 -24.99
C LYS A 68 -15.82 -6.09 -25.49
N GLU A 69 -14.53 -5.83 -25.60
CA GLU A 69 -13.54 -6.82 -26.07
C GLU A 69 -13.38 -7.96 -25.04
N ILE A 70 -13.43 -7.63 -23.75
CA ILE A 70 -13.42 -8.61 -22.66
C ILE A 70 -14.69 -9.45 -22.68
N ALA A 71 -15.84 -8.82 -22.89
CA ALA A 71 -17.14 -9.47 -22.98
C ALA A 71 -17.18 -10.48 -24.14
N GLU A 72 -16.66 -10.09 -25.31
CA GLU A 72 -16.52 -10.97 -26.48
C GLU A 72 -15.57 -12.14 -26.19
N LYS A 73 -14.39 -11.87 -25.60
CA LYS A 73 -13.41 -12.93 -25.28
C LYS A 73 -13.92 -13.96 -24.28
N LEU A 74 -14.67 -13.52 -23.27
CA LEU A 74 -15.18 -14.38 -22.21
C LEU A 74 -16.60 -14.91 -22.50
N ASN A 75 -17.18 -14.52 -23.64
CA ASN A 75 -18.55 -14.85 -24.04
C ASN A 75 -19.60 -14.49 -22.97
N VAL A 76 -19.50 -13.28 -22.42
CA VAL A 76 -20.40 -12.70 -21.42
C VAL A 76 -20.95 -11.36 -21.89
N SER A 77 -21.93 -10.80 -21.18
CA SER A 77 -22.42 -9.45 -21.51
C SER A 77 -21.43 -8.36 -21.05
N PRO A 78 -21.33 -7.21 -21.73
CA PRO A 78 -20.56 -6.05 -21.26
C PRO A 78 -20.97 -5.61 -19.84
N ASN A 79 -22.26 -5.72 -19.50
CA ASN A 79 -22.77 -5.44 -18.15
C ASN A 79 -22.20 -6.43 -17.12
N THR A 80 -22.01 -7.69 -17.50
CA THR A 80 -21.35 -8.69 -16.63
C THR A 80 -19.91 -8.27 -16.36
N VAL A 81 -19.16 -7.83 -17.38
CA VAL A 81 -17.78 -7.33 -17.21
C VAL A 81 -17.75 -6.13 -16.27
N GLU A 82 -18.64 -5.16 -16.46
CA GLU A 82 -18.74 -3.99 -15.59
C GLU A 82 -19.03 -4.38 -14.14
N ASN A 83 -20.03 -5.25 -13.92
CA ASN A 83 -20.36 -5.75 -12.58
C ASN A 83 -19.18 -6.47 -11.93
N GLN A 84 -18.44 -7.29 -12.68
CA GLN A 84 -17.26 -7.98 -12.17
C GLN A 84 -16.11 -7.02 -11.83
N ILE A 85 -15.92 -5.95 -12.60
CA ILE A 85 -14.97 -4.87 -12.27
C ILE A 85 -15.39 -4.14 -11.00
N VAL A 86 -16.67 -3.79 -10.84
CA VAL A 86 -17.18 -3.13 -9.63
C VAL A 86 -16.96 -4.03 -8.40
N ILE A 87 -17.25 -5.32 -8.52
CA ILE A 87 -16.99 -6.29 -7.45
C ILE A 87 -15.49 -6.38 -7.12
N ALA A 88 -14.63 -6.42 -8.14
CA ALA A 88 -13.18 -6.45 -7.96
C ALA A 88 -12.69 -5.21 -7.21
N LEU A 89 -13.10 -4.01 -7.65
CA LEU A 89 -12.73 -2.75 -7.02
C LEU A 89 -13.22 -2.64 -5.57
N ARG A 90 -14.44 -3.10 -5.29
CA ARG A 90 -14.97 -3.12 -3.92
C ARG A 90 -14.13 -4.02 -3.01
N LYS A 91 -13.79 -5.23 -3.47
CA LYS A 91 -12.95 -6.17 -2.71
C LYS A 91 -11.55 -5.64 -2.50
N LEU A 92 -10.92 -5.06 -3.54
CA LEU A 92 -9.62 -4.41 -3.40
C LEU A 92 -9.69 -3.26 -2.40
N LYS A 93 -10.76 -2.46 -2.41
CA LYS A 93 -10.97 -1.38 -1.44
C LYS A 93 -11.11 -1.91 -0.01
N GLU A 94 -11.81 -3.03 0.19
CA GLU A 94 -11.95 -3.68 1.50
C GLU A 94 -10.60 -4.24 1.99
N ASP A 95 -9.88 -4.98 1.14
CA ASP A 95 -8.58 -5.58 1.45
C ASP A 95 -7.49 -4.51 1.69
N LEU A 96 -7.59 -3.35 1.04
CA LEU A 96 -6.62 -2.27 1.12
C LEU A 96 -7.06 -1.13 2.07
N LYS A 97 -8.18 -1.30 2.78
CA LYS A 97 -8.77 -0.25 3.63
C LYS A 97 -7.82 0.24 4.71
N ASP A 98 -7.05 -0.68 5.29
CA ASP A 98 -6.10 -0.39 6.37
C ASP A 98 -4.88 0.39 5.87
N TYR A 99 -4.57 0.31 4.57
CA TYR A 99 -3.45 0.98 3.93
C TYR A 99 -3.84 2.31 3.28
N PHE A 100 -5.12 2.47 2.94
CA PHE A 100 -5.63 3.64 2.23
C PHE A 100 -6.90 4.24 2.87
N PRO A 101 -6.86 4.67 4.14
CA PRO A 101 -7.99 5.29 4.82
C PRO A 101 -8.52 6.57 4.11
N LEU A 102 -7.69 7.21 3.27
CA LEU A 102 -8.02 8.45 2.56
C LEU A 102 -8.78 8.26 1.24
N PHE A 103 -8.79 7.07 0.63
CA PHE A 103 -9.50 6.83 -0.63
C PHE A 103 -11.03 6.91 -0.49
N VAL A 104 -11.55 6.87 0.74
CA VAL A 104 -12.98 7.08 1.03
C VAL A 104 -13.42 8.53 0.73
N PHE A 105 -12.49 9.49 0.68
CA PHE A 105 -12.79 10.91 0.47
C PHE A 105 -12.68 11.39 -0.99
N ILE A 106 -12.15 10.58 -1.91
CA ILE A 106 -11.81 11.01 -3.29
C ILE A 106 -12.78 10.42 -4.35
N ILE A 107 -13.66 9.49 -3.96
CA ILE A 107 -14.80 9.01 -4.78
C ILE A 107 -16.04 9.81 -4.40
#